data_AF-A0A2D5JLN8-F1
#
_entry.id   AF-A0A2D5JLN8-F1
#
_cell.length_a   1.000
_cell.length_b   1.000
_cell.length_c   1.000
_cell.angle_alpha   90.00
_cell.angle_beta   90.00
_cell.angle_gamma   90.00
#
_symmetry.space_group_name_H-M   'P 1'
#
loop_
_entity.id
_entity.type
_entity.pdbx_description
1 polymer ?
#
loop_
_entity_poly.entity_id
_entity_poly.type
_entity_poly.pdbx_seq_one_letter_code
_entity_poly.pdbx_strand_id
1 'polypeptide(L)'
;SSNFIVTDIEKTINTQYSFDTVSIFQESYPTVKFIWIMGSDNAAQIEEWKNWKEFIKKIPMAIYPRATNPIIDVEKKLKKNAKKIDMENSKDLINTETPCFTFINGPMNDISSTRIRREM
;
A
#
# COMPACT_ATOMS: atom_id res chain seq x y z
N SER A 1 16.38 0.11 -17.29
CA SER A 1 16.86 -0.51 -16.04
C SER A 1 15.67 -0.97 -15.24
N SER A 2 15.64 -2.24 -14.80
CA SER A 2 14.58 -2.68 -13.89
C SER A 2 14.88 -2.13 -12.49
N ASN A 3 14.02 -1.25 -11.99
CA ASN A 3 14.13 -0.64 -10.65
C ASN A 3 13.45 -1.50 -9.58
N PHE A 4 13.32 -2.81 -9.82
CA PHE A 4 12.65 -3.74 -8.91
C PHE A 4 13.68 -4.70 -8.30
N ILE A 5 13.63 -4.83 -6.98
CA ILE A 5 14.47 -5.75 -6.21
C ILE A 5 13.54 -6.68 -5.43
N VAL A 6 13.75 -7.99 -5.57
CA VAL A 6 13.05 -9.00 -4.79
C VAL A 6 13.88 -9.30 -3.55
N THR A 7 13.23 -9.39 -2.38
CA THR A 7 13.91 -9.64 -1.10
C THR A 7 13.10 -10.60 -0.24
N ASP A 8 13.77 -11.28 0.69
CA ASP A 8 13.19 -12.06 1.78
C ASP A 8 13.28 -11.33 3.12
N ILE A 9 13.35 -9.99 3.07
CA ILE A 9 13.74 -9.14 4.19
C ILE A 9 12.92 -9.39 5.46
N GLU A 10 11.62 -9.65 5.36
CA GLU A 10 10.72 -9.93 6.48
C GLU A 10 11.16 -11.16 7.29
N LYS A 11 11.75 -12.16 6.64
CA LYS A 11 12.34 -13.32 7.34
C LYS A 11 13.61 -12.92 8.09
N THR A 12 14.45 -12.11 7.47
CA THR A 12 15.72 -11.65 8.03
C THR A 12 15.52 -10.75 9.26
N ILE A 13 14.51 -9.87 9.23
CA ILE A 13 14.15 -9.01 10.37
C ILE A 13 13.07 -9.63 11.29
N ASN A 14 12.67 -10.87 11.00
CA ASN A 14 11.70 -11.66 11.76
C ASN A 14 10.36 -10.93 12.01
N THR A 15 9.80 -10.30 10.98
CA THR A 15 8.48 -9.65 11.03
C THR A 15 7.43 -10.43 10.24
N GLN A 16 6.20 -10.41 10.73
CA GLN A 16 5.03 -10.99 10.06
C GLN A 16 3.96 -9.97 9.71
N TYR A 17 4.04 -8.77 10.30
CA TYR A 17 3.06 -7.70 10.10
C TYR A 17 3.72 -6.51 9.40
N SER A 18 3.06 -5.99 8.37
CA SER A 18 3.54 -4.84 7.59
C SER A 18 3.87 -3.62 8.47
N PHE A 19 3.12 -3.44 9.58
CA PHE A 19 3.40 -2.38 10.56
C PHE A 19 4.78 -2.52 11.20
N ASP A 20 5.17 -3.74 11.58
CA ASP A 20 6.46 -4.01 12.21
C ASP A 20 7.59 -3.81 11.17
N THR A 21 7.40 -4.31 9.93
CA THR A 21 8.34 -4.12 8.81
C THR A 21 8.58 -2.62 8.51
N VAL A 22 7.51 -1.84 8.35
CA VAL A 22 7.60 -0.38 8.10
C VAL A 22 8.23 0.36 9.29
N SER A 23 8.04 -0.13 10.52
CA SER A 23 8.67 0.44 11.71
C SER A 23 10.17 0.30 11.71
N ILE A 24 10.66 -0.91 11.52
CA ILE A 24 12.09 -1.19 11.43
C ILE A 24 12.73 -0.41 10.28
N PHE A 25 12.08 -0.32 9.12
CA PHE A 25 12.62 0.39 7.96
C PHE A 25 12.77 1.89 8.22
N GLN A 26 11.74 2.55 8.77
CA GLN A 26 11.81 3.98 9.05
C GLN A 26 12.81 4.31 10.18
N GLU A 27 12.96 3.43 11.17
CA GLU A 27 13.96 3.58 12.23
C GLU A 27 15.40 3.39 11.70
N SER A 28 15.59 2.40 10.82
CA SER A 28 16.92 2.10 10.23
C SER A 28 17.34 3.12 9.18
N TYR A 29 16.38 3.76 8.51
CA TYR A 29 16.61 4.70 7.41
C TYR A 29 15.87 6.03 7.63
N PRO A 30 16.26 6.83 8.64
CA PRO A 30 15.50 8.02 9.07
C PRO A 30 15.43 9.15 8.03
N THR A 31 16.32 9.15 7.05
CA THR A 31 16.34 10.15 5.96
C THR A 31 15.65 9.67 4.68
N VAL A 32 15.24 8.39 4.63
CA VAL A 32 14.59 7.79 3.47
C VAL A 32 13.08 7.94 3.58
N LYS A 33 12.45 8.35 2.48
CA LYS A 33 10.99 8.45 2.40
C LYS A 33 10.42 7.18 1.78
N PHE A 34 9.46 6.56 2.45
CA PHE A 34 8.82 5.33 2.03
C PHE A 34 7.38 5.59 1.58
N ILE A 35 6.94 4.85 0.56
CA ILE A 35 5.53 4.75 0.15
C ILE A 35 5.16 3.28 0.19
N TRP A 36 3.99 2.98 0.74
CA TRP A 36 3.43 1.64 0.68
C TRP A 36 2.60 1.47 -0.59
N ILE A 37 2.92 0.45 -1.39
CA ILE A 37 2.16 0.11 -2.60
C ILE A 37 1.34 -1.15 -2.33
N MET A 38 0.04 -1.11 -2.64
CA MET A 38 -0.85 -2.27 -2.53
C MET A 38 -1.99 -2.21 -3.55
N GLY A 39 -2.72 -3.32 -3.73
CA GLY A 39 -3.95 -3.36 -4.52
C GLY A 39 -5.17 -2.83 -3.78
N SER A 40 -6.23 -2.47 -4.52
CA SER A 40 -7.51 -2.01 -3.97
C SER A 40 -8.23 -3.08 -3.15
N ASP A 41 -7.95 -4.36 -3.39
CA ASP A 41 -8.37 -5.50 -2.59
C ASP A 41 -7.78 -5.47 -1.18
N ASN A 42 -6.47 -5.30 -1.06
CA ASN A 42 -5.82 -5.14 0.25
C ASN A 42 -6.30 -3.87 0.96
N ALA A 43 -6.47 -2.77 0.21
CA ALA A 43 -6.96 -1.52 0.77
C ALA A 43 -8.40 -1.62 1.29
N ALA A 44 -9.27 -2.41 0.64
CA ALA A 44 -10.64 -2.64 1.10
C ALA A 44 -10.69 -3.30 2.50
N GLN A 45 -9.71 -4.16 2.79
CA GLN A 45 -9.59 -4.94 4.03
C GLN A 45 -8.58 -4.36 5.03
N ILE A 46 -8.08 -3.14 4.81
CA ILE A 46 -7.02 -2.56 5.64
C ILE A 46 -7.37 -2.49 7.13
N GLU A 47 -8.65 -2.34 7.47
CA GLU A 47 -9.14 -2.31 8.86
C GLU A 47 -8.96 -3.64 9.60
N GLU A 48 -8.69 -4.73 8.89
CA GLU A 48 -8.38 -6.05 9.44
C GLU A 48 -6.87 -6.18 9.79
N TRP A 49 -6.03 -5.25 9.35
CA TRP A 49 -4.59 -5.30 9.62
C TRP A 49 -4.31 -4.96 11.10
N LYS A 50 -3.28 -5.61 11.66
CA LYS A 50 -2.75 -5.26 12.98
C LYS A 50 -2.31 -3.80 12.98
N ASN A 51 -2.79 -3.04 13.96
CA ASN A 51 -2.47 -1.61 14.15
C ASN A 51 -2.75 -0.76 12.90
N TRP A 52 -3.84 -1.04 12.18
CA TRP A 52 -4.13 -0.38 10.90
C TRP A 52 -4.22 1.16 11.02
N LYS A 53 -4.75 1.68 12.14
CA LYS A 53 -4.88 3.14 12.36
C LYS A 53 -3.52 3.81 12.47
N GLU A 54 -2.59 3.16 13.15
CA GLU A 54 -1.21 3.59 13.31
C GLU A 54 -0.45 3.40 11.99
N PHE A 55 -0.69 2.30 11.28
CA PHE A 55 -0.09 2.01 9.98
C PHE A 55 -0.36 3.11 8.96
N ILE A 56 -1.62 3.50 8.76
CA ILE A 56 -1.98 4.56 7.80
C ILE A 56 -1.43 5.93 8.19
N LYS A 57 -1.21 6.17 9.49
CA LYS A 57 -0.58 7.41 9.99
C LYS A 57 0.93 7.40 9.80
N LYS A 58 1.54 6.25 9.54
CA LYS A 58 2.99 6.07 9.49
C LYS A 58 3.57 6.14 8.08
N ILE A 59 2.76 5.83 7.06
CA ILE A 59 3.25 5.74 5.68
C ILE A 59 2.19 6.19 4.65
N PRO A 60 2.55 7.02 3.66
CA PRO A 60 1.68 7.30 2.50
C PRO A 60 1.39 6.03 1.70
N MET A 61 0.18 5.93 1.16
CA MET A 61 -0.24 4.74 0.41
C MET A 61 -0.53 5.04 -1.07
N ALA A 62 0.07 4.28 -1.97
CA ALA A 62 -0.23 4.26 -3.40
C ALA A 62 -1.03 3.00 -3.74
N ILE A 63 -2.28 3.19 -4.14
CA ILE A 63 -3.25 2.09 -4.29
C ILE A 63 -3.47 1.81 -5.77
N TYR A 64 -3.21 0.56 -6.15
CA TYR A 64 -3.44 0.07 -7.50
C TYR A 64 -4.88 -0.47 -7.65
N PRO A 65 -5.66 0.03 -8.61
CA PRO A 65 -7.05 -0.42 -8.80
C PRO A 65 -7.12 -1.86 -9.33
N ARG A 66 -7.99 -2.68 -8.71
CA ARG A 66 -8.31 -4.05 -9.15
C ARG A 66 -9.81 -4.20 -9.39
N ALA A 67 -10.18 -5.10 -10.30
CA ALA A 67 -11.57 -5.37 -10.65
C ALA A 67 -12.43 -5.94 -9.50
N THR A 68 -11.78 -6.58 -8.52
CA THR A 68 -12.47 -7.27 -7.41
C THR A 68 -13.16 -6.34 -6.42
N ASN A 69 -12.70 -5.08 -6.30
CA ASN A 69 -13.27 -4.12 -5.36
C ASN A 69 -13.49 -2.77 -6.05
N PRO A 70 -14.72 -2.22 -6.07
CA PRO A 70 -14.99 -0.91 -6.64
C PRO A 70 -14.14 0.18 -5.99
N ILE A 71 -13.44 0.98 -6.81
CA ILE A 71 -12.57 2.08 -6.35
C ILE A 71 -13.34 3.06 -5.46
N ILE A 72 -14.60 3.33 -5.78
CA ILE A 72 -15.47 4.27 -5.05
C ILE A 72 -15.65 3.83 -3.59
N ASP A 73 -15.81 2.53 -3.34
CA ASP A 73 -16.02 2.01 -1.99
C ASP A 73 -14.72 2.06 -1.17
N VAL A 74 -13.60 1.69 -1.80
CA VAL A 74 -12.27 1.79 -1.21
C VAL A 74 -11.94 3.24 -0.87
N GLU A 75 -12.20 4.17 -1.79
CA GLU A 75 -12.01 5.60 -1.58
C GLU A 75 -12.85 6.11 -0.41
N LYS A 76 -14.14 5.77 -0.37
CA LYS A 76 -15.06 6.18 0.69
C LYS A 76 -14.60 5.66 2.06
N LYS A 77 -14.09 4.42 2.13
CA LYS A 77 -13.56 3.86 3.38
C LYS A 77 -12.31 4.62 3.83
N LEU A 78 -11.33 4.80 2.95
CA LEU A 78 -10.06 5.43 3.29
C LEU A 78 -10.19 6.92 3.63
N LYS A 79 -11.08 7.65 2.93
CA LYS A 79 -11.36 9.07 3.22
C LYS A 79 -11.83 9.34 4.64
N LYS A 80 -12.31 8.33 5.37
CA LYS A 80 -12.66 8.47 6.80
C LYS A 80 -11.45 8.71 7.69
N ASN A 81 -10.27 8.23 7.29
CA ASN A 81 -9.07 8.25 8.13
C ASN A 81 -7.82 8.78 7.41
N ALA A 82 -7.89 9.11 6.11
CA ALA A 82 -6.75 9.56 5.32
C ALA A 82 -7.16 10.58 4.24
N LYS A 83 -6.28 11.53 3.96
CA LYS A 83 -6.47 12.53 2.88
C LYS A 83 -6.19 11.90 1.52
N LYS A 84 -7.14 11.99 0.58
CA LYS A 84 -6.91 11.63 -0.82
C LYS A 84 -6.07 12.72 -1.50
N ILE A 85 -5.02 12.30 -2.19
CA ILE A 85 -4.21 13.11 -3.10
C ILE A 85 -4.56 12.71 -4.52
N ASP A 86 -4.90 13.69 -5.34
CA ASP A 86 -5.21 13.45 -6.75
C ASP A 86 -3.96 12.94 -7.48
N MET A 87 -4.19 12.05 -8.45
CA MET A 87 -3.12 11.35 -9.15
C MET A 87 -2.16 12.30 -9.88
N GLU A 88 -2.67 13.43 -10.38
CA GLU A 88 -1.88 14.50 -11.01
C GLU A 88 -0.82 15.07 -10.04
N ASN A 89 -1.13 15.05 -8.75
CA ASN A 89 -0.27 15.49 -7.66
C ASN A 89 0.44 14.31 -6.97
N SER A 90 0.55 13.15 -7.62
CA SER A 90 1.18 11.95 -7.04
C SER A 90 2.64 12.17 -6.61
N LYS A 91 3.35 13.13 -7.22
CA LYS A 91 4.69 13.56 -6.78
C LYS A 91 4.68 14.17 -5.38
N ASP A 92 3.55 14.71 -4.95
CA ASP A 92 3.38 15.31 -3.63
C ASP A 92 3.09 14.25 -2.57
N LEU A 93 2.73 13.03 -2.95
CA LEU A 93 2.42 11.95 -2.01
C LEU A 93 3.58 11.71 -1.04
N ILE A 94 4.83 11.73 -1.53
CA ILE A 94 6.04 11.52 -0.72
C ILE A 94 6.31 12.66 0.25
N ASN A 95 5.75 13.85 0.01
CA ASN A 95 5.97 15.07 0.79
C ASN A 95 4.74 15.47 1.62
N THR A 96 3.61 14.78 1.43
CA THR A 96 2.37 15.07 2.14
C THR A 96 2.37 14.43 3.50
N GLU A 97 1.89 15.15 4.52
CA GLU A 97 1.69 14.59 5.85
C GLU A 97 0.74 13.40 5.82
N THR A 98 1.12 12.34 6.52
CA THR A 98 0.28 11.17 6.72
C THR A 98 -0.80 11.47 7.77
N PRO A 99 -1.97 10.82 7.69
CA PRO A 99 -2.36 9.76 6.76
C PRO A 99 -2.83 10.30 5.39
N CYS A 100 -2.24 9.81 4.31
CA CYS A 100 -2.62 10.19 2.95
C CYS A 100 -2.52 9.02 1.97
N PHE A 101 -3.31 9.07 0.91
CA PHE A 101 -3.30 8.05 -0.14
C PHE A 101 -3.58 8.63 -1.52
N THR A 102 -3.14 7.93 -2.56
CA THR A 102 -3.53 8.20 -3.95
C THR A 102 -3.86 6.90 -4.67
N PHE A 103 -4.60 7.00 -5.78
CA PHE A 103 -4.74 5.89 -6.72
C PHE A 103 -3.70 6.06 -7.83
N ILE A 104 -3.03 4.97 -8.19
CA ILE A 104 -2.07 4.95 -9.30
C ILE A 104 -2.71 4.34 -10.55
N ASN A 105 -2.36 4.88 -11.72
CA ASN A 105 -2.91 4.38 -12.98
C ASN A 105 -2.21 3.07 -13.37
N GLY A 106 -2.98 2.12 -13.86
CA GLY A 106 -2.42 0.91 -14.45
C GLY A 106 -3.48 0.02 -15.09
N PRO A 107 -3.09 -0.90 -15.98
CA PRO A 107 -4.02 -1.82 -16.61
C PRO A 107 -4.77 -2.65 -15.55
N MET A 108 -6.09 -2.68 -15.63
CA MET A 108 -6.88 -3.60 -14.81
C MET A 108 -6.61 -5.03 -15.30
N ASN A 109 -5.67 -5.70 -14.65
CA ASN A 109 -5.38 -7.10 -14.89
C ASN A 109 -6.20 -7.97 -13.92
N ASP A 110 -7.12 -8.77 -14.47
CA ASP A 110 -7.95 -9.71 -13.70
C ASP A 110 -7.25 -11.05 -13.41
N ILE A 111 -5.92 -11.04 -13.49
CA ILE A 111 -5.09 -12.21 -13.18
C ILE A 111 -4.96 -12.30 -11.65
N SER A 112 -5.29 -13.48 -11.10
CA SER A 112 -5.09 -13.78 -9.68
C SER A 112 -4.22 -15.03 -9.52
N SER A 113 -3.34 -15.03 -8.52
CA SER A 113 -2.49 -16.19 -8.21
C SER A 113 -3.32 -17.43 -7.84
N THR A 114 -4.51 -17.22 -7.26
CA THR A 114 -5.46 -18.32 -6.98
C THR A 114 -5.99 -18.95 -8.26
N ARG A 115 -6.30 -18.15 -9.29
CA ARG A 115 -6.72 -18.66 -10.59
C ARG A 115 -5.58 -19.46 -11.26
N ILE A 116 -4.37 -18.91 -11.28
CA ILE A 116 -3.20 -19.59 -11.86
C ILE A 116 -2.96 -20.95 -11.19
N ARG A 117 -3.03 -21.03 -9.85
CA ARG A 117 -2.87 -22.31 -9.13
C ARG A 117 -3.99 -23.33 -9.38
N ARG A 118 -5.16 -22.91 -9.85
CA ARG A 118 -6.26 -23.82 -10.24
C ARG A 118 -6.15 -24.27 -11.70
N GLU A 119 -5.44 -23.51 -12.52
CA GLU A 119 -5.21 -23.78 -13.94
C GLU A 119 -3.91 -24.57 -14.20
N MET A 120 -3.05 -24.73 -13.18
CA MET A 120 -1.90 -25.67 -13.17
C MET A 120 -2.32 -27.03 -12.61
#